data_AF-A0A8S3K7L9-F1
#
_entry.id   AF-A0A8S3K7L9-F1
#
_cell.length_a   1.000
_cell.length_b   1.000
_cell.length_c   1.000
_cell.angle_alpha   90.00
_cell.angle_beta   90.00
_cell.angle_gamma   90.00
#
_symmetry.space_group_name_H-M   'P 1'
#
loop_
_entity.id
_entity.type
_entity.pdbx_description
1 polymer ?
#
loop_
_entity_poly.entity_id
_entity_poly.type
_entity_poly.pdbx_seq_one_letter_code
_entity_poly.pdbx_strand_id
1 'polypeptide(L)'
;CLSAYTGIIQGLRNSVAPAGDSTLALVELQLVTGQLPFMVQFIETIARDPNKSDSIIGSAIGLIGDLVTSYGQQMIEYVERDPIDKLLTEGKRSKIMKTKTLAMWATKEIRKIKNN
;
A
#
# COMPACT_ATOMS: atom_id res chain seq x y z
N CYS A 1 12.16 4.85 6.72
CA CYS A 1 11.48 3.68 7.32
C CYS A 1 10.39 3.09 6.42
N LEU A 2 9.47 3.87 5.84
CA LEU A 2 8.47 3.38 4.86
C LEU A 2 9.07 2.57 3.71
N SER A 3 10.20 3.05 3.17
CA SER A 3 10.94 2.39 2.10
C SER A 3 11.40 0.96 2.44
N ALA A 4 11.64 0.66 3.72
CA ALA A 4 12.01 -0.68 4.16
C ALA A 4 10.81 -1.65 4.07
N TYR A 5 9.61 -1.21 4.49
CA TYR A 5 8.39 -2.01 4.36
C TYR A 5 8.02 -2.24 2.90
N THR A 6 8.12 -1.21 2.05
CA THR A 6 7.96 -1.35 0.60
C THR A 6 8.94 -2.37 0.03
N GLY A 7 10.21 -2.30 0.41
CA GLY A 7 11.24 -3.25 -0.05
C GLY A 7 10.98 -4.69 0.37
N ILE A 8 10.54 -4.92 1.61
CA ILE A 8 10.20 -6.27 2.10
C ILE A 8 9.00 -6.84 1.33
N ILE A 9 7.92 -6.07 1.20
CA ILE A 9 6.70 -6.54 0.52
C ILE A 9 6.98 -6.79 -0.97
N GLN A 10 7.70 -5.88 -1.65
CA GLN A 10 8.05 -6.06 -3.05
C GLN A 10 8.99 -7.26 -3.26
N GLY A 11 9.95 -7.47 -2.37
CA GLY A 11 10.83 -8.64 -2.37
C GLY A 11 10.04 -9.94 -2.24
N LEU A 12 9.13 -10.01 -1.26
CA LEU A 12 8.28 -11.18 -1.01
C LEU A 12 7.30 -11.46 -2.15
N ARG A 13 6.80 -10.43 -2.86
CA ARG A 13 5.96 -10.64 -4.05
C ARG A 13 6.76 -11.19 -5.24
N ASN A 14 7.96 -10.67 -5.45
CA ASN A 14 8.82 -11.11 -6.56
C ASN A 14 9.33 -12.55 -6.37
N SER A 15 9.39 -13.06 -5.13
CA SER A 15 9.64 -14.49 -4.87
C SER A 15 8.43 -15.40 -5.12
N VAL A 16 7.24 -14.85 -5.38
CA VAL A 16 6.02 -15.63 -5.74
C VAL A 16 5.87 -15.75 -7.28
N ALA A 17 6.64 -14.98 -8.07
CA ALA A 17 6.67 -15.05 -9.54
C ALA A 17 7.48 -16.29 -10.03
N PRO A 18 7.29 -16.79 -11.27
CA PRO A 18 7.10 -18.22 -11.58
C PRO A 18 8.36 -19.11 -11.60
N ALA A 19 9.40 -18.79 -10.81
CA ALA A 19 10.64 -19.55 -10.77
C ALA A 19 11.08 -19.81 -9.31
N GLY A 20 10.40 -20.73 -8.63
CA GLY A 20 10.88 -21.31 -7.37
C GLY A 20 9.84 -21.34 -6.26
N ASP A 21 9.57 -22.55 -5.76
CA ASP A 21 8.81 -22.93 -4.57
C ASP A 21 7.86 -21.85 -3.97
N SER A 22 6.75 -21.62 -4.67
CA SER A 22 5.70 -20.66 -4.28
C SER A 22 5.09 -20.92 -2.89
N THR A 23 5.32 -22.09 -2.31
CA THR A 23 4.79 -22.51 -1.00
C THR A 23 5.40 -21.73 0.16
N LEU A 24 6.72 -21.47 0.11
CA LEU A 24 7.41 -20.71 1.17
C LEU A 24 7.03 -19.23 1.16
N ALA A 25 6.95 -18.63 -0.03
CA ALA A 25 6.58 -17.23 -0.17
C ALA A 25 5.13 -16.95 0.26
N LEU A 26 4.22 -17.91 0.08
CA LEU A 26 2.84 -17.82 0.61
C LEU A 26 2.81 -17.88 2.15
N VAL A 27 3.66 -18.71 2.77
CA VAL A 27 3.78 -18.79 4.25
C VAL A 27 4.38 -17.51 4.82
N GLU A 28 5.39 -16.93 4.17
CA GLU A 28 5.96 -15.65 4.58
C GLU A 28 4.95 -14.50 4.44
N LEU A 29 4.16 -14.49 3.37
CA LEU A 29 3.08 -13.53 3.19
C LEU A 29 2.01 -13.67 4.30
N GLN A 30 1.67 -14.91 4.68
CA GLN A 30 0.76 -15.20 5.79
C GLN A 30 1.30 -14.74 7.15
N LEU A 31 2.62 -14.84 7.37
CA LEU A 31 3.25 -14.32 8.59
C LEU A 31 3.15 -12.78 8.65
N VAL A 32 3.27 -12.11 7.51
CA VAL A 32 3.15 -10.64 7.42
C VAL A 32 1.67 -10.19 7.50
N THR A 33 0.70 -11.05 7.19
CA THR A 33 -0.74 -10.74 7.38
C THR A 33 -1.04 -10.25 8.80
N GLY A 34 -0.40 -10.84 9.83
CA GLY A 34 -0.56 -10.40 11.22
C GLY A 34 -0.04 -8.98 11.50
N GLN A 35 0.80 -8.43 10.62
CA GLN A 35 1.36 -7.08 10.72
C GLN A 35 0.57 -6.02 9.95
N LEU A 36 -0.40 -6.42 9.11
CA LEU A 36 -1.21 -5.51 8.30
C LEU A 36 -1.86 -4.36 9.10
N PRO A 37 -2.48 -4.61 10.28
CA PRO A 37 -3.11 -3.54 11.05
C PRO A 37 -2.10 -2.45 11.44
N PHE A 38 -0.87 -2.83 11.81
CA PHE A 38 0.18 -1.89 12.20
C PHE A 38 0.70 -1.08 11.02
N MET A 39 0.86 -1.70 9.85
CA MET A 39 1.27 -0.99 8.63
C MET A 39 0.22 0.05 8.22
N VAL A 40 -1.07 -0.33 8.25
CA VAL A 40 -2.16 0.61 7.94
C VAL A 40 -2.25 1.71 8.99
N GLN A 41 -2.14 1.38 10.27
CA GLN A 41 -2.15 2.38 11.35
C GLN A 41 -1.00 3.39 11.21
N PHE A 42 0.18 2.95 10.79
CA PHE A 42 1.29 3.84 10.51
C PHE A 42 0.98 4.79 9.34
N ILE A 43 0.37 4.29 8.27
CA ILE A 43 -0.07 5.10 7.13
C ILE A 43 -1.18 6.09 7.55
N GLU A 44 -2.13 5.68 8.39
CA GLU A 44 -3.15 6.58 8.93
C GLU A 44 -2.53 7.70 9.79
N THR A 45 -1.51 7.38 10.57
CA THR A 45 -0.77 8.37 11.37
C THR A 45 -0.12 9.40 10.47
N ILE A 46 0.51 8.96 9.37
CA ILE A 46 1.04 9.85 8.35
C ILE A 46 -0.08 10.67 7.71
N ALA A 47 -1.22 10.06 7.36
CA ALA A 47 -2.32 10.76 6.71
C ALA A 47 -2.89 11.91 7.56
N ARG A 48 -2.89 11.73 8.89
CA ARG A 48 -3.34 12.73 9.86
C ARG A 48 -2.30 13.83 10.14
N ASP A 49 -1.04 13.65 9.76
CA ASP A 49 0.01 14.66 9.94
C ASP A 49 -0.19 15.83 8.96
N PRO A 50 -0.45 17.07 9.43
CA PRO A 50 -0.59 18.22 8.56
C PRO A 50 0.74 18.67 7.93
N ASN A 51 1.89 18.26 8.48
CA ASN A 51 3.22 18.67 8.03
C ASN A 51 3.91 17.64 7.13
N LYS A 52 3.18 16.60 6.69
CA LYS A 52 3.71 15.58 5.79
C LYS A 52 4.17 16.19 4.46
N SER A 53 5.35 15.80 4.02
CA SER A 53 5.90 16.23 2.73
C SER A 53 5.30 15.41 1.58
N ASP A 54 5.35 15.95 0.37
CA ASP A 54 4.86 15.27 -0.82
C ASP A 54 5.55 13.91 -1.07
N SER A 55 6.85 13.83 -0.76
CA SER A 55 7.60 12.58 -0.83
C SER A 55 7.04 11.53 0.12
N ILE A 56 6.64 11.91 1.33
CA ILE A 56 6.05 10.99 2.31
C ILE A 56 4.66 10.54 1.85
N ILE A 57 3.85 11.45 1.29
CA ILE A 57 2.56 11.12 0.69
C ILE A 57 2.75 10.06 -0.41
N GLY A 58 3.67 10.29 -1.33
CA GLY A 58 3.98 9.35 -2.41
C GLY A 58 4.43 7.98 -1.89
N SER A 59 5.31 7.92 -0.89
CA SER A 59 5.74 6.65 -0.28
C SER A 59 4.61 5.91 0.43
N ALA A 60 3.77 6.62 1.18
CA ALA A 60 2.65 6.02 1.90
C ALA A 60 1.58 5.47 0.93
N ILE A 61 1.27 6.21 -0.14
CA ILE A 61 0.37 5.77 -1.22
C ILE A 61 0.93 4.57 -1.97
N GLY A 62 2.24 4.59 -2.28
CA GLY A 62 2.90 3.45 -2.91
C GLY A 62 2.75 2.19 -2.06
N LEU A 63 2.98 2.30 -0.76
CA LEU A 63 2.78 1.20 0.18
C LEU A 63 1.33 0.71 0.22
N ILE A 64 0.33 1.61 0.22
CA ILE A 64 -1.09 1.20 0.12
C ILE A 64 -1.34 0.37 -1.13
N GLY A 65 -0.86 0.82 -2.29
CA GLY A 65 -1.04 0.10 -3.54
C GLY A 65 -0.35 -1.27 -3.54
N ASP A 66 0.85 -1.37 -2.95
CA ASP A 66 1.55 -2.65 -2.78
C ASP A 66 0.78 -3.60 -1.87
N LEU A 67 0.23 -3.12 -0.76
CA LEU A 67 -0.60 -3.92 0.14
C LEU A 67 -1.88 -4.39 -0.55
N VAL A 68 -2.58 -3.50 -1.26
CA VAL A 68 -3.80 -3.83 -2.01
C VAL A 68 -3.53 -4.91 -3.06
N THR A 69 -2.43 -4.78 -3.80
CA THR A 69 -2.06 -5.77 -4.83
C THR A 69 -1.53 -7.08 -4.28
N SER A 70 -1.07 -7.11 -3.01
CA SER A 70 -0.59 -8.34 -2.36
C SER A 70 -1.69 -9.10 -1.64
N TYR A 71 -2.56 -8.39 -0.93
CA TYR A 71 -3.53 -8.98 0.00
C TYR A 71 -4.98 -8.93 -0.51
N GLY A 72 -5.24 -8.26 -1.63
CA GLY A 72 -6.54 -8.30 -2.31
C GLY A 72 -7.70 -7.84 -1.43
N GLN A 73 -8.77 -8.64 -1.36
CA GLN A 73 -9.98 -8.32 -0.61
C GLN A 73 -9.74 -8.08 0.89
N GLN A 74 -8.69 -8.65 1.49
CA GLN A 74 -8.33 -8.39 2.89
C GLN A 74 -8.02 -6.91 3.17
N MET A 75 -7.71 -6.13 2.13
CA MET A 75 -7.42 -4.70 2.26
C MET A 75 -8.67 -3.80 2.24
N ILE A 76 -9.86 -4.31 1.90
CA ILE A 76 -11.08 -3.49 1.73
C ILE A 76 -11.39 -2.69 3.00
N GLU A 77 -11.44 -3.36 4.15
CA GLU A 77 -11.76 -2.74 5.45
C GLU A 77 -10.74 -1.67 5.90
N TYR A 78 -9.54 -1.71 5.33
CA TYR A 78 -8.46 -0.77 5.63
C TYR A 78 -8.50 0.45 4.70
N VAL A 79 -8.69 0.23 3.39
CA VAL A 79 -8.67 1.30 2.39
C VAL A 79 -9.95 2.14 2.36
N GLU A 80 -11.03 1.67 2.96
CA GLU A 80 -12.29 2.41 3.12
C GLU A 80 -12.27 3.44 4.24
N ARG A 81 -11.20 3.46 5.05
CA ARG A 81 -11.06 4.40 6.14
C ARG A 81 -10.79 5.81 5.60
N ASP A 82 -11.47 6.79 6.18
CA ASP A 82 -11.39 8.21 5.80
C ASP A 82 -9.95 8.77 5.70
N PRO A 83 -8.99 8.45 6.60
CA PRO A 83 -7.61 8.94 6.46
C PRO A 83 -6.93 8.45 5.18
N ILE A 84 -7.22 7.22 4.74
CA ILE A 84 -6.62 6.63 3.54
C ILE A 84 -7.19 7.29 2.28
N ASP A 85 -8.51 7.49 2.22
CA ASP A 85 -9.15 8.18 1.09
C ASP A 85 -8.68 9.65 0.97
N LYS A 86 -8.54 10.35 2.11
CA LYS A 86 -7.97 11.69 2.15
C LYS A 86 -6.54 11.72 1.62
N LEU A 87 -5.69 10.79 2.06
CA LEU A 87 -4.31 10.70 1.60
C LEU A 87 -4.23 10.44 0.09
N LEU A 88 -5.06 9.54 -0.45
CA LEU A 88 -5.15 9.29 -1.90
C LEU A 88 -5.64 10.53 -2.65
N THR A 89 -6.61 11.25 -2.10
CA THR A 89 -7.13 12.50 -2.68
C THR A 89 -6.10 13.62 -2.66
N GLU A 90 -5.31 13.75 -1.61
CA GLU A 90 -4.17 14.66 -1.52
C GLU A 90 -3.10 14.30 -2.56
N GLY A 91 -2.73 13.02 -2.67
CA GLY A 91 -1.78 12.54 -3.66
C GLY A 91 -2.22 12.80 -5.11
N LYS A 92 -3.51 12.63 -5.44
CA LYS A 92 -4.05 12.96 -6.78
C LYS A 92 -3.92 14.45 -7.13
N ARG A 93 -3.88 15.34 -6.13
CA ARG A 93 -3.75 16.80 -6.27
C ARG A 93 -2.30 17.28 -6.12
N SER A 94 -1.36 16.38 -5.84
CA SER A 94 0.06 16.69 -5.74
C SER A 94 0.59 17.39 -7.01
N LYS A 95 1.51 18.33 -6.81
CA LYS A 95 2.28 18.97 -7.89
C LYS A 95 3.42 18.08 -8.40
N ILE A 96 3.81 17.06 -7.65
CA ILE A 96 4.87 16.13 -8.02
C ILE A 96 4.25 15.00 -8.85
N MET A 97 4.70 14.89 -10.11
CA MET A 97 4.16 13.92 -11.06
C MET A 97 4.22 12.48 -10.54
N LYS A 98 5.33 12.09 -9.89
CA LYS A 98 5.50 10.74 -9.34
C LYS A 98 4.42 10.40 -8.31
N THR A 99 4.17 11.29 -7.35
CA THR A 99 3.14 11.12 -6.31
C THR A 99 1.75 11.02 -6.92
N LYS A 100 1.43 11.90 -7.88
CA LYS A 100 0.16 11.86 -8.60
C LYS A 100 -0.04 10.53 -9.34
N THR A 101 0.99 10.05 -10.03
CA THR A 101 0.95 8.76 -10.74
C THR A 101 0.71 7.60 -9.78
N LEU A 102 1.40 7.56 -8.64
CA LEU A 102 1.19 6.53 -7.61
C LEU A 102 -0.23 6.58 -7.04
N ALA A 103 -0.77 7.78 -6.80
CA ALA A 103 -2.13 7.95 -6.29
C ALA A 103 -3.20 7.45 -7.27
N MET A 104 -3.03 7.74 -8.57
CA MET A 104 -3.92 7.21 -9.61
C MET A 104 -3.83 5.68 -9.71
N TRP A 105 -2.62 5.13 -9.66
CA TRP A 105 -2.39 3.69 -9.70
C TRP A 105 -3.01 2.98 -8.49
N ALA A 106 -2.70 3.40 -7.27
CA ALA A 106 -3.25 2.79 -6.05
C ALA A 106 -4.79 2.87 -6.02
N THR A 107 -5.37 3.99 -6.45
CA THR A 107 -6.84 4.13 -6.59
C THR A 107 -7.41 3.10 -7.58
N LYS A 108 -6.72 2.82 -8.69
CA LYS A 108 -7.14 1.80 -9.66
C LYS A 108 -7.08 0.40 -9.05
N GLU A 109 -6.02 0.06 -8.32
CA GLU A 109 -5.90 -1.24 -7.67
C GLU A 109 -6.98 -1.45 -6.60
N ILE A 110 -7.31 -0.42 -5.81
CA ILE A 110 -8.41 -0.45 -4.84
C ILE A 110 -9.75 -0.72 -5.54
N ARG A 111 -10.01 -0.08 -6.68
CA ARG A 111 -11.24 -0.31 -7.44
C ARG A 111 -11.36 -1.75 -7.95
N LYS A 112 -10.26 -2.38 -8.33
CA LYS A 112 -10.28 -3.78 -8.78
C LYS A 112 -10.74 -4.73 -7.67
N ILE A 113 -10.28 -4.52 -6.43
CA ILE A 113 -10.63 -5.40 -5.31
C ILE A 113 -12.03 -5.14 -4.75
N LYS A 114 -12.60 -3.95 -4.97
CA LYS A 114 -13.99 -3.62 -4.57
C LYS A 114 -15.05 -4.14 -5.54
N ASN A 115 -14.68 -4.31 -6.80
CA ASN A 115 -15.59 -4.72 -7.87
C ASN A 115 -15.47 -6.22 -8.21
N ASN A 116 -14.62 -6.94 -7.49
CA ASN A 116 -14.47 -8.41 -7.52
C ASN A 116 -15.09 -9.01 -6.26
#